data_AF-T2JS09-F1
#
_entry.id   AF-T2JS09-F1
#
_cell.length_a   1.000
_cell.length_b   1.000
_cell.length_c   1.000
_cell.angle_alpha   90.00
_cell.angle_beta   90.00
_cell.angle_gamma   90.00
#
_symmetry.space_group_name_H-M   'P 1'
#
loop_
_entity.id
_entity.type
_entity.pdbx_description
1 polymer ?
#
loop_
_entity_poly.entity_id
_entity_poly.type
_entity_poly.pdbx_seq_one_letter_code
_entity_poly.pdbx_strand_id
1 'polypeptide(L)' 'MIRKKCMAQIDKLVERLRNNPKNVKFTDLVKVCNHYFGEPRQRGTSHCVYKTPWPGDPRVNIQEKTEKASLIKLGRF' A
#
# COMPACT_ATOMS: atom_id res chain seq x y z
N MET A 1 -10.36 16.95 14.20
CA MET A 1 -10.44 15.65 14.90
C MET A 1 -9.92 14.55 13.98
N ILE A 2 -8.63 14.20 14.07
CA ILE A 2 -8.00 13.20 13.21
C ILE A 2 -8.36 11.82 13.76
N ARG A 3 -9.22 11.08 13.06
CA ARG A 3 -9.54 9.68 13.39
C ARG A 3 -8.28 8.84 13.19
N LYS A 4 -7.57 8.51 14.27
CA LYS A 4 -6.57 7.43 14.26
C LYS A 4 -7.30 6.14 13.93
N LYS A 5 -7.00 5.55 12.78
CA LYS A 5 -7.58 4.27 12.38
C LYS A 5 -7.00 3.18 13.29
N CYS A 6 -7.84 2.47 14.04
CA CYS A 6 -7.39 1.48 15.02
C CYS A 6 -6.72 0.28 14.32
N MET A 7 -5.71 -0.31 14.98
CA MET A 7 -4.92 -1.45 14.48
C MET A 7 -5.80 -2.60 13.98
N ALA A 8 -6.86 -2.94 14.74
CA ALA A 8 -7.83 -3.98 14.37
C ALA A 8 -8.52 -3.78 13.00
N GLN A 9 -8.62 -2.54 12.49
CA GLN A 9 -9.15 -2.29 11.15
C GLN A 9 -8.11 -2.52 10.05
N ILE A 10 -6.83 -2.31 10.35
CA ILE A 10 -5.73 -2.60 9.43
C ILE A 10 -5.51 -4.11 9.34
N ASP A 11 -5.56 -4.83 10.46
CA ASP A 11 -5.37 -6.29 10.47
C ASP A 11 -6.43 -7.00 9.63
N LYS A 12 -7.71 -6.65 9.80
CA LYS A 12 -8.82 -7.15 8.96
C LYS A 12 -8.63 -6.81 7.48
N LEU A 13 -8.05 -5.65 7.20
CA LEU A 13 -7.76 -5.23 5.83
C LEU A 13 -6.64 -6.09 5.23
N VAL A 14 -5.56 -6.33 5.99
CA VAL A 14 -4.44 -7.19 5.59
C VAL A 14 -4.92 -8.63 5.37
N GLU A 15 -5.76 -9.18 6.25
CA GLU A 15 -6.36 -10.50 6.07
C GLU A 15 -7.17 -10.60 4.78
N ARG A 16 -8.00 -9.59 4.48
CA ARG A 16 -8.76 -9.54 3.23
C ARG A 16 -7.84 -9.52 2.01
N LEU A 17 -6.78 -8.73 2.05
CA LEU A 17 -5.79 -8.66 0.97
C LEU A 17 -5.06 -10.00 0.77
N ARG A 18 -4.75 -10.70 1.85
CA ARG A 18 -4.14 -12.04 1.81
C ARG A 18 -5.09 -13.08 1.22
N ASN A 19 -6.37 -13.04 1.58
CA ASN A 19 -7.37 -14.01 1.13
C ASN A 19 -7.84 -13.77 -0.31
N ASN A 20 -7.74 -12.54 -0.83
CA ASN A 20 -8.13 -12.22 -2.20
C ASN A 20 -7.14 -11.26 -2.89
N PRO A 21 -5.91 -11.72 -3.19
CA PRO A 21 -4.85 -10.86 -3.74
C PRO A 21 -5.12 -10.38 -5.18
N LYS A 22 -6.06 -11.02 -5.90
CA LYS A 22 -6.41 -10.67 -7.28
C LYS A 22 -7.44 -9.53 -7.39
N ASN A 23 -8.19 -9.25 -6.32
CA ASN A 23 -9.24 -8.23 -6.32
C ASN A 23 -8.96 -7.17 -5.25
N VAL A 24 -7.84 -6.48 -5.44
CA VAL A 24 -7.31 -5.52 -4.48
C VAL A 24 -7.51 -4.10 -4.99
N LYS A 25 -8.30 -3.33 -4.26
CA LYS A 25 -8.50 -1.90 -4.52
C LYS A 25 -7.23 -1.11 -4.19
N PHE A 26 -6.85 -0.19 -5.08
CA PHE A 26 -5.70 0.68 -4.90
C PHE A 26 -5.75 1.46 -3.58
N THR A 27 -6.92 2.03 -3.26
CA THR A 27 -7.14 2.79 -2.03
C THR A 27 -6.96 1.97 -0.75
N ASP A 28 -7.12 0.65 -0.81
CA ASP A 28 -6.88 -0.23 0.32
C ASP A 28 -5.41 -0.55 0.51
N LEU A 29 -4.65 -0.73 -0.58
CA LEU A 29 -3.19 -0.81 -0.52
C LEU A 29 -2.57 0.48 0.00
N VAL A 30 -3.06 1.65 -0.43
CA VAL A 30 -2.60 2.95 0.07
C VAL A 30 -2.78 3.03 1.60
N LYS A 31 -3.92 2.59 2.13
CA LYS A 31 -4.17 2.60 3.58
C LYS A 31 -3.20 1.69 4.35
N VAL A 32 -2.97 0.48 3.83
CA VAL A 32 -2.04 -0.48 4.45
C VAL A 32 -0.61 0.03 4.38
N CYS A 33 -0.17 0.51 3.21
CA CYS A 33 1.17 1.06 3.02
C CYS A 33 1.40 2.30 3.89
N ASN A 34 0.43 3.21 3.98
CA ASN A 34 0.54 4.38 4.86
C ASN A 34 0.70 3.99 6.34
N HIS A 35 0.08 2.88 6.76
CA HIS A 35 0.19 2.40 8.14
C HIS A 35 1.58 1.84 8.45
N TYR A 36 2.15 1.01 7.57
CA TYR A 36 3.42 0.33 7.82
C TYR A 36 4.66 1.13 7.38
N PHE A 37 4.55 1.90 6.30
CA PHE A 37 5.66 2.63 5.67
C PHE A 37 5.62 4.15 5.91
N GLY A 38 4.52 4.66 6.48
CA GLY A 38 4.30 6.10 6.62
C GLY A 38 3.89 6.76 5.31
N GLU A 39 4.09 8.07 5.20
CA GLU A 39 3.68 8.80 4.00
C GLU A 39 4.51 8.40 2.76
N PRO A 40 3.87 8.26 1.59
CA PRO A 40 4.57 7.97 0.36
C PRO A 40 5.48 9.14 -0.03
N ARG A 41 6.66 8.83 -0.58
CA ARG A 41 7.57 9.82 -1.16
C ARG A 41 6.99 10.49 -2.40
N GLN A 42 6.26 9.71 -3.20
CA GLN A 42 5.55 10.20 -4.39
C GLN A 42 4.10 9.76 -4.29
N ARG A 43 3.17 10.72 -4.39
CA ARG A 43 1.74 10.48 -4.29
C ARG A 43 1.04 11.01 -5.54
N GLY A 44 0.54 10.10 -6.36
CA GLY A 44 -0.36 10.38 -7.47
C GLY A 44 -1.78 9.86 -7.20
N THR A 45 -2.67 10.04 -8.17
CA THR A 45 -4.04 9.49 -8.13
C THR A 45 -4.06 7.99 -8.38
N SER A 46 -3.14 7.48 -9.21
CA SER A 46 -3.04 6.07 -9.63
C SER A 46 -1.70 5.40 -9.25
N HIS A 47 -0.77 6.13 -8.63
CA HIS A 47 0.57 5.63 -8.32
C HIS A 47 1.08 6.20 -7.00
N CYS A 48 1.62 5.35 -6.14
CA CYS A 48 2.34 5.77 -4.94
C CYS A 48 3.66 5.01 -4.77
N VAL A 49 4.70 5.70 -4.32
CA VAL A 49 6.00 5.10 -3.98
C VAL A 49 6.33 5.34 -2.51
N TYR A 50 6.63 4.27 -1.78
CA TYR A 50 6.95 4.28 -0.37
C TYR A 50 8.43 3.99 -0.14
N LYS A 51 9.02 4.71 0.84
CA LYS A 51 10.27 4.30 1.47
C LYS A 51 10.01 3.12 2.36
N THR A 52 11.00 2.25 2.50
CA THR A 52 10.93 1.13 3.42
C THR A 52 12.03 1.21 4.47
N PRO A 53 11.84 0.66 5.67
CA PRO A 53 12.82 0.77 6.76
C PRO A 53 14.02 -0.16 6.62
N TRP A 54 14.04 -1.06 5.64
CA TRP A 54 15.09 -2.07 5.48
C TRP A 54 16.26 -1.59 4.60
N PRO A 55 17.49 -2.11 4.84
CA PRO A 55 18.70 -1.69 4.15
C PRO A 55 18.68 -2.02 2.65
N GLY A 56 19.46 -1.25 1.87
CA GLY A 56 19.58 -1.42 0.41
C GLY A 56 18.68 -0.51 -0.43
N ASP A 57 17.98 0.44 0.20
CA ASP A 57 16.98 1.34 -0.40
C ASP A 57 15.92 0.65 -1.30
N PRO A 58 15.29 -0.48 -0.89
CA PRO A 58 14.17 -1.00 -1.66
C PRO A 58 12.99 -0.03 -1.58
N ARG A 59 12.16 0.03 -2.61
CA ARG A 59 10.90 0.78 -2.55
C ARG A 59 9.72 -0.14 -2.77
N VAL A 60 8.63 0.19 -2.11
CA VAL A 60 7.31 -0.35 -2.43
C VAL A 60 6.64 0.62 -3.38
N ASN A 61 6.42 0.18 -4.62
CA ASN A 61 5.67 0.92 -5.62
C ASN A 61 4.31 0.25 -5.80
N ILE A 62 3.23 1.01 -5.54
CA ILE A 62 1.87 0.58 -5.80
C ILE A 62 1.28 1.35 -6.99
N GLN A 63 0.73 0.64 -7.96
CA GLN A 63 0.09 1.22 -9.14
C GLN A 63 -1.31 0.66 -9.30
N GLU A 64 -2.27 1.55 -9.54
CA GLU A 64 -3.61 1.21 -9.97
C GLU A 64 -3.57 0.78 -11.43
N LYS A 65 -3.96 -0.47 -11.71
CA LYS A 65 -4.23 -0.91 -13.07
C LYS A 65 -5.71 -0.77 -13.38
N THR A 66 -6.00 -0.40 -14.62
CA THR A 66 -7.35 -0.40 -15.21
C THR A 66 -8.04 -1.76 -15.08
N GLU A 67 -7.27 -2.85 -15.02
CA GLU A 67 -7.77 -4.21 -14.87
C GLU A 67 -7.54 -4.76 -13.45
N LYS A 68 -8.47 -4.43 -12.54
CA LYS A 68 -8.85 -5.09 -11.25
C LYS A 68 -7.77 -5.45 -10.20
N ALA A 69 -6.48 -5.39 -10.49
CA ALA A 69 -5.40 -5.76 -9.59
C ALA A 69 -4.36 -4.66 -9.52
N SER A 70 -4.25 -4.05 -8.34
CA SER A 70 -3.17 -3.10 -8.05
C SER A 70 -1.85 -3.85 -7.95
N LEU A 71 -0.84 -3.45 -8.73
CA LEU A 71 0.47 -4.09 -8.69
C LEU A 71 1.29 -3.56 -7.52
N ILE A 72 1.95 -4.47 -6.79
CA ILE A 72 3.02 -4.13 -5.88
C ILE A 72 4.33 -4.57 -6.55
N LYS A 73 5.22 -3.63 -6.85
CA LYS A 73 6.56 -3.93 -7.34
C LYS A 73 7.59 -3.54 -6.28
N LEU A 74 8.46 -4.49 -5.95
CA LEU A 74 9.66 -4.26 -5.14
C LEU A 74 10.85 -4.07 -6.09
N GLY A 75 11.63 -3.02 -5.86
CA GLY A 75 12.81 -2.74 -6.69
C GLY A 75 13.55 -1.49 -6.24
N ARG A 76 14.71 -1.24 -6.85
CA ARG A 76 15.36 0.08 -6.90
C ARG A 76 14.60 0.93 -7.92
N PHE A 77 14.08 2.06 -7.49
CA PHE A 77 13.40 3.06 -8.33
C PHE A 77 14.13 4.39 -8.22
#